data_AF-A0A660Q8W3-F1
#
_entry.id   AF-A0A660Q8W3-F1
#
_cell.length_a   1.000
_cell.length_b   1.000
_cell.length_c   1.000
_cell.angle_alpha   90.00
_cell.angle_beta   90.00
_cell.angle_gamma   90.00
#
_symmetry.space_group_name_H-M   'P 1'
#
loop_
_entity.id
_entity.type
_entity.pdbx_description
1 polymer ?
#
loop_
_entity_poly.entity_id
_entity_poly.type
_entity_poly.pdbx_seq_one_letter_code
_entity_poly.pdbx_strand_id
1 'polypeptide(L)'
;MAIVVPKRRNETAAEKSVRYAIEAEKICADMYRRAKKAVVKGQDVELGTVRICPVCGWTVEGDAAPHCLIYGAEQADSRKF
;
A
#
# COMPACT_ATOMS: atom_id res chain seq x y z
N MET A 1 10.72 -6.90 -13.24
CA MET A 1 11.58 -5.99 -12.45
C MET A 1 11.76 -6.62 -11.07
N ALA A 2 12.91 -7.25 -10.80
CA ALA A 2 13.19 -7.82 -9.48
C ALA A 2 13.91 -6.76 -8.65
N ILE A 3 13.23 -6.20 -7.65
CA ILE A 3 13.88 -5.36 -6.64
C ILE A 3 14.69 -6.31 -5.76
N VAL A 4 15.97 -6.47 -6.09
CA VAL A 4 16.91 -7.25 -5.27
C VAL A 4 17.19 -6.43 -4.02
N VAL A 5 16.77 -6.95 -2.86
CA VAL A 5 17.25 -6.46 -1.56
C VAL A 5 18.62 -7.07 -1.34
N PRO A 6 19.73 -6.32 -1.49
CA PRO A 6 21.04 -6.88 -1.22
C PRO A 6 21.11 -7.21 0.27
N LYS A 7 21.18 -8.51 0.60
CA LYS A 7 21.46 -8.99 1.97
C LYS A 7 22.90 -8.61 2.35
N ARG A 8 23.16 -7.32 2.60
CA ARG A 8 24.42 -6.85 3.18
C ARG A 8 24.24 -6.72 4.70
N ARG A 9 25.25 -7.21 5.41
CA ARG A 9 25.43 -7.31 6.87
C ARG A 9 24.48 -6.45 7.73
N ASN A 10 23.70 -7.10 8.59
CA ASN A 10 23.12 -6.58 9.83
C ASN A 10 22.19 -5.34 9.77
N GLU A 11 21.76 -4.89 8.58
CA GLU A 11 20.87 -3.72 8.41
C GLU A 11 19.38 -4.09 8.49
N THR A 12 18.96 -4.59 9.65
CA THR A 12 17.58 -5.02 9.91
C THR A 12 16.53 -3.92 9.70
N ALA A 13 16.91 -2.65 9.83
CA ALA A 13 16.03 -1.50 9.58
C ALA A 13 15.76 -1.31 8.07
N ALA A 14 16.80 -1.42 7.23
CA ALA A 14 16.68 -1.30 5.79
C ALA A 14 15.80 -2.43 5.23
N GLU A 15 16.03 -3.68 5.67
CA GLU A 15 15.21 -4.83 5.27
C GLU A 15 13.72 -4.65 5.61
N LYS A 16 13.41 -4.10 6.79
CA LYS A 16 12.03 -3.80 7.19
C LYS A 16 11.41 -2.73 6.30
N SER A 17 12.11 -1.63 6.05
CA SER A 17 11.61 -0.53 5.21
C SER A 17 11.31 -0.99 3.78
N VAL A 18 12.19 -1.82 3.19
CA VAL A 18 11.98 -2.36 1.85
C VAL A 18 10.81 -3.34 1.84
N ARG A 19 10.67 -4.18 2.88
CA ARG A 19 9.51 -5.07 2.98
C ARG A 19 8.19 -4.29 3.08
N TYR A 20 8.16 -3.22 3.87
CA TYR A 20 6.99 -2.35 3.97
C TYR A 20 6.62 -1.72 2.63
N ALA A 21 7.61 -1.17 1.92
CA ALA A 21 7.41 -0.62 0.58
C ALA A 21 6.88 -1.68 -0.40
N ILE A 22 7.47 -2.88 -0.44
CA ILE A 22 7.04 -3.95 -1.35
C ILE A 22 5.58 -4.34 -1.12
N GLU A 23 5.16 -4.49 0.13
CA GLU A 23 3.77 -4.85 0.43
C GLU A 23 2.78 -3.72 0.08
N ALA A 24 3.15 -2.45 0.28
CA ALA A 24 2.34 -1.31 -0.16
C ALA A 24 2.25 -1.21 -1.70
N GLU A 25 3.36 -1.42 -2.40
CA GLU A 25 3.44 -1.35 -3.87
C GLU A 25 2.59 -2.42 -4.56
N LYS A 26 2.46 -3.62 -3.97
CA LYS A 26 1.55 -4.67 -4.50
C LYS A 26 0.11 -4.18 -4.56
N ILE A 27 -0.36 -3.53 -3.51
CA ILE A 27 -1.73 -3.02 -3.43
C ILE A 27 -1.91 -1.84 -4.38
N CYS A 28 -0.92 -0.93 -4.45
CA CYS A 28 -0.94 0.16 -5.42
C CYS A 28 -1.03 -0.38 -6.85
N ALA A 29 -0.27 -1.43 -7.19
CA ALA A 29 -0.33 -2.06 -8.50
C ALA A 29 -1.73 -2.63 -8.82
N ASP A 30 -2.42 -3.22 -7.84
CA ASP A 30 -3.79 -3.71 -8.02
C ASP A 30 -4.81 -2.59 -8.20
N MET A 31 -4.68 -1.49 -7.44
CA MET A 31 -5.51 -0.30 -7.62
C MET A 31 -5.31 0.34 -8.99
N TYR A 32 -4.07 0.48 -9.45
CA TYR A 32 -3.77 0.99 -10.79
C TYR A 32 -4.31 0.07 -11.89
N ARG A 33 -4.27 -1.25 -11.71
CA ARG A 33 -4.90 -2.19 -12.66
C ARG A 33 -6.41 -1.99 -12.74
N ARG A 34 -7.10 -1.76 -11.61
CA ARG A 34 -8.53 -1.41 -11.59
C ARG A 34 -8.79 -0.10 -12.32
N ALA A 35 -8.02 0.95 -12.01
CA ALA A 35 -8.15 2.25 -12.66
C ALA A 35 -7.93 2.17 -14.18
N LYS A 36 -6.88 1.47 -14.63
CA LYS A 36 -6.61 1.25 -16.05
C LYS A 36 -7.77 0.54 -16.75
N LYS A 37 -8.39 -0.46 -16.11
CA LYS A 37 -9.56 -1.18 -16.68
C LYS A 37 -10.78 -0.27 -16.83
N ALA A 38 -11.00 0.66 -15.91
CA ALA A 38 -12.08 1.65 -16.01
C ALA A 38 -11.84 2.62 -17.17
N VAL A 39 -10.62 3.19 -17.24
CA VAL A 39 -10.24 4.13 -18.30
C VAL A 39 -10.34 3.52 -19.69
N VAL A 40 -9.94 2.25 -19.86
CA VAL A 40 -10.08 1.52 -21.14
C VAL A 40 -11.55 1.40 -21.58
N LYS A 41 -12.50 1.44 -20.65
CA LYS A 41 -13.94 1.44 -20.92
C LYS A 41 -14.53 2.84 -21.08
N GLY A 42 -13.71 3.89 -21.03
CA GLY A 42 -14.16 5.28 -21.04
C GLY A 42 -14.88 5.70 -19.75
N GLN A 43 -14.65 4.98 -18.65
CA GLN A 43 -15.25 5.24 -17.34
C GLN A 43 -14.17 5.73 -16.38
N ASP A 44 -14.58 6.52 -15.39
CA ASP A 44 -13.71 6.83 -14.25
C ASP A 44 -13.72 5.65 -13.26
N VAL A 45 -12.66 5.55 -12.46
CA VAL A 45 -12.58 4.50 -11.44
C VAL A 45 -13.44 4.89 -10.24
N GLU A 46 -14.45 4.08 -9.95
CA GLU A 46 -15.19 4.23 -8.70
C GLU A 46 -14.33 3.73 -7.54
N LEU A 47 -13.95 4.66 -6.67
CA LEU A 47 -13.25 4.42 -5.42
C LEU A 47 -14.06 5.06 -4.29
N GLY A 48 -14.27 4.31 -3.21
CA GLY A 48 -14.73 4.85 -1.93
C GLY A 48 -13.63 5.63 -1.21
N THR A 49 -13.85 5.97 0.06
CA THR A 49 -12.85 6.64 0.91
C THR A 49 -11.54 5.84 0.94
N VAL A 50 -10.44 6.48 0.58
CA VAL A 50 -9.13 5.81 0.58
C VAL A 50 -8.41 6.17 1.88
N ARG A 51 -7.82 5.17 2.52
CA ARG A 51 -7.03 5.36 3.74
C ARG A 51 -5.62 4.85 3.57
N ILE A 52 -4.67 5.67 4.01
CA ILE A 52 -3.24 5.41 3.85
C ILE A 52 -2.58 5.42 5.23
N CYS A 53 -1.87 4.35 5.56
CA CYS A 53 -1.03 4.28 6.76
C CYS A 53 0.19 5.21 6.59
N PRO A 54 0.40 6.20 7.49
CA PRO A 54 1.53 7.14 7.37
C PRO A 54 2.89 6.48 7.66
N VAL A 55 2.91 5.28 8.26
CA VAL A 55 4.14 4.59 8.66
C VAL A 55 4.70 3.71 7.54
N CYS A 56 3.83 2.92 6.89
CA CYS A 56 4.27 1.90 5.92
C CYS A 56 3.65 2.04 4.52
N GLY A 57 2.77 3.02 4.30
CA GLY A 57 2.13 3.25 2.99
C GLY A 57 1.01 2.27 2.63
N TRP A 58 0.61 1.39 3.55
CA TRP A 58 -0.52 0.49 3.33
C TRP A 58 -1.78 1.28 2.97
N THR A 59 -2.36 0.96 1.82
CA THR A 59 -3.51 1.69 1.26
C THR A 59 -4.71 0.77 1.20
N VAL A 60 -5.86 1.21 1.69
CA VAL A 60 -7.12 0.46 1.64
C VAL A 60 -8.29 1.37 1.28
N GLU A 61 -9.29 0.77 0.65
CA GLU A 61 -10.56 1.43 0.32
C GLU A 61 -11.60 1.09 1.40
N GLY A 62 -12.33 2.10 1.87
CA GLY A 62 -13.39 2.00 2.89
C GLY A 62 -12.90 1.78 4.32
N ASP A 63 -13.83 1.35 5.18
CA ASP A 63 -13.61 1.16 6.63
C ASP A 63 -12.92 -0.17 7.01
N ALA A 64 -12.26 -0.82 6.05
CA ALA A 64 -12.00 -2.26 6.03
C ALA A 64 -11.13 -2.88 7.14
N ALA A 65 -10.30 -2.13 7.90
CA ALA A 65 -9.50 -2.74 8.97
C ALA A 65 -9.17 -1.80 10.14
N PRO A 66 -9.37 -2.23 11.41
CA PRO A 66 -9.02 -1.44 12.60
C PRO A 66 -7.51 -1.23 12.78
N HIS A 67 -6.68 -2.08 12.14
CA HIS A 67 -5.23 -2.00 12.21
C HIS A 67 -4.58 -2.26 10.85
N CYS A 68 -3.39 -1.70 10.64
CA CYS A 68 -2.55 -1.96 9.48
C CYS A 68 -1.96 -3.37 9.51
N LEU A 69 -2.18 -4.16 8.46
CA LEU A 69 -1.71 -5.56 8.37
C LEU A 69 -0.19 -5.71 8.14
N ILE A 70 0.52 -4.61 7.87
CA ILE A 70 1.96 -4.62 7.57
C ILE A 70 2.78 -4.24 8.81
N TYR A 71 2.39 -3.16 9.49
CA TYR A 71 3.11 -2.62 10.66
C TYR A 71 2.36 -2.83 11.98
N GLY A 72 1.02 -2.79 11.95
CA GLY A 72 0.17 -2.83 13.15
C GLY A 72 -0.34 -1.48 13.65
N ALA A 73 -0.13 -0.38 12.89
CA ALA A 73 -0.64 0.95 13.26
C ALA A 73 -2.17 0.95 13.40
N GLU A 74 -2.70 1.75 14.33
CA GLU A 74 -4.14 1.90 14.51
C GLU A 74 -4.77 2.68 13.35
N GLN A 75 -6.02 2.35 13.03
CA GLN A 75 -6.77 3.02 11.97
C GLN A 75 -6.95 4.52 12.22
N ALA A 76 -6.99 4.96 13.48
CA ALA A 76 -7.10 6.37 13.85
C ALA A 76 -5.95 7.22 13.28
N ASP A 77 -4.77 6.62 13.12
CA ASP A 77 -3.58 7.30 12.58
C ASP A 77 -3.56 7.34 11.04
N SER A 78 -4.52 6.69 10.37
CA SER A 78 -4.56 6.64 8.91
C SER A 78 -5.06 7.96 8.30
N ARG A 79 -4.37 8.42 7.25
CA ARG A 79 -4.81 9.59 6.48
C ARG A 79 -5.93 9.19 5.54
N LYS A 80 -7.06 9.90 5.62
CA LYS A 80 -8.24 9.69 4.78
C LYS A 80 -8.21 10.63 3.56
N PHE A 81 -8.62 10.11 2.41
CA PHE A 81 -8.76 10.80 1.13
C PHE A 81 -10.13 10.51 0.52
#